data_AF-A0A8S3SIS5-F1
#
_entry.id   AF-A0A8S3SIS5-F1
#
_cell.length_a   1.000
_cell.length_b   1.000
_cell.length_c   1.000
_cell.angle_alpha   90.00
_cell.angle_beta   90.00
_cell.angle_gamma   90.00
#
_symmetry.space_group_name_H-M   'P 1'
#
loop_
_entity.id
_entity.type
_entity.pdbx_description
1 polymer ?
#
loop_
_entity_poly.entity_id
_entity_poly.type
_entity_poly.pdbx_seq_one_letter_code
_entity_poly.pdbx_strand_id
1 'polypeptide(L)'
;MIAPLLEYGKHEMAASLAEKYCDFEILIQLCDDTNNSDRIERYLVQFADKGFADFLYAWYLKKGKRGKLMSLPVSQHAELRSFLQTDDNKYLSWLHDIHTNNYIEAHSTLLDLARLEVGCLAKKKTLLSLSKLAGLAADDPREEVITEDHIEGK
;
A
#
# COMPACT_ATOMS: atom_id res chain seq x y z
N MET A 1 12.33 22.37 -15.95
CA MET A 1 12.32 23.29 -14.79
C MET A 1 10.94 23.91 -14.63
N ILE A 2 10.05 23.27 -13.87
CA ILE A 2 8.68 23.75 -13.58
C ILE A 2 8.58 24.32 -12.14
N ALA A 3 9.62 24.09 -11.33
CA ALA A 3 9.74 24.49 -9.92
C ALA A 3 9.37 25.95 -9.59
N PRO A 4 9.69 26.98 -10.40
CA PRO A 4 9.37 28.37 -10.04
C PRO A 4 7.86 28.67 -10.09
N LEU A 5 7.06 27.89 -10.83
CA LEU A 5 5.61 28.11 -10.94
C LEU A 5 4.84 27.64 -9.70
N LEU A 6 5.43 26.72 -8.92
CA LEU A 6 4.87 26.25 -7.65
C LEU A 6 4.91 27.37 -6.60
N GLU A 7 5.97 28.19 -6.60
CA GLU A 7 6.15 29.32 -5.65
C GLU A 7 5.15 30.46 -5.86
N TYR A 8 4.52 30.56 -7.04
CA TYR A 8 3.57 31.63 -7.37
C TYR A 8 2.09 31.23 -7.23
N GLY A 9 1.78 30.05 -6.68
CA GLY A 9 0.39 29.61 -6.44
C GLY A 9 -0.41 29.29 -7.72
N LYS A 10 0.24 29.20 -8.89
CA LYS A 10 -0.40 28.78 -10.15
C LYS A 10 -0.40 27.26 -10.28
N HIS A 11 -1.04 26.59 -9.32
CA HIS A 11 -1.07 25.13 -9.24
C HIS A 11 -1.69 24.51 -10.51
N GLU A 12 -2.69 25.15 -11.12
CA GLU A 12 -3.26 24.67 -12.38
C GLU A 12 -2.25 24.72 -13.53
N MET A 13 -1.50 25.81 -13.68
CA MET A 13 -0.54 25.97 -14.78
C MET A 13 0.65 25.02 -14.65
N ALA A 14 1.16 24.82 -13.41
CA ALA A 14 2.20 23.84 -13.13
C ALA A 14 1.72 22.42 -13.43
N ALA A 15 0.48 22.09 -13.06
CA ALA A 15 -0.09 20.79 -13.33
C ALA A 15 -0.37 20.56 -14.82
N SER A 16 -0.89 21.54 -15.56
CA SER A 16 -1.05 21.43 -17.02
C SER A 16 0.28 21.20 -17.74
N LEU A 17 1.35 21.83 -17.26
CA LEU A 17 2.69 21.63 -17.82
C LEU A 17 3.21 20.22 -17.48
N ALA A 18 3.09 19.80 -16.23
CA ALA A 18 3.54 18.49 -15.78
C ALA A 18 2.72 17.35 -16.43
N GLU A 19 1.42 17.53 -16.68
CA GLU A 19 0.59 16.63 -17.49
C GLU A 19 1.12 16.53 -18.92
N LYS A 20 1.43 17.68 -19.55
CA LYS A 20 1.95 17.73 -20.93
C LYS A 20 3.30 17.03 -21.09
N TYR A 21 4.18 17.18 -20.11
CA TYR A 21 5.51 16.56 -20.13
C TYR A 21 5.59 15.21 -19.42
N CYS A 22 4.47 14.70 -18.88
CA CYS A 22 4.42 13.49 -18.07
C CYS A 22 5.42 13.52 -16.89
N ASP A 23 5.58 14.68 -16.27
CA ASP A 23 6.41 14.85 -15.07
C ASP A 23 5.60 14.42 -13.83
N PHE A 24 5.57 13.11 -13.60
CA PHE A 24 4.73 12.50 -12.57
C PHE A 24 5.15 12.91 -11.16
N GLU A 25 6.44 13.15 -10.90
CA GLU A 25 6.92 13.58 -9.58
C GLU A 25 6.31 14.93 -9.18
N ILE A 26 6.24 15.88 -10.10
CA ILE A 26 5.63 17.20 -9.86
C ILE A 26 4.10 17.08 -9.70
N LEU A 27 3.43 16.21 -10.48
CA LEU A 27 1.99 15.98 -10.33
C LEU A 27 1.64 15.41 -8.96
N ILE A 28 2.40 14.40 -8.51
CA ILE A 28 2.19 13.78 -7.19
C ILE A 28 2.44 14.79 -6.08
N GLN A 29 3.54 15.55 -6.17
CA GLN A 29 3.85 16.60 -5.19
C GLN A 29 2.74 17.65 -5.11
N LEU A 30 2.23 18.12 -6.24
CA LEU A 30 1.18 19.13 -6.28
C LEU A 30 -0.14 18.61 -5.70
N CYS A 31 -0.51 17.36 -6.01
CA CYS A 31 -1.70 16.74 -5.44
C CYS A 31 -1.58 16.54 -3.94
N ASP A 32 -0.38 16.21 -3.45
CA ASP A 32 -0.13 16.03 -2.03
C ASP A 32 -0.08 17.37 -1.26
N ASP A 33 0.50 18.43 -1.84
CA ASP A 33 0.50 19.80 -1.28
C ASP A 33 -0.91 20.39 -1.21
N THR A 34 -1.76 20.08 -2.19
CA THR A 34 -3.18 20.51 -2.22
C THR A 34 -4.13 19.52 -1.53
N ASN A 35 -3.60 18.40 -1.02
CA ASN A 35 -4.34 17.28 -0.43
C ASN A 35 -5.53 16.82 -1.30
N ASN A 36 -5.36 16.84 -2.63
CA ASN A 36 -6.40 16.56 -3.60
C ASN A 36 -6.38 15.10 -4.06
N SER A 37 -7.01 14.23 -3.27
CA SER A 37 -7.08 12.78 -3.53
C SER A 37 -7.83 12.45 -4.83
N ASP A 38 -8.88 13.20 -5.17
CA ASP A 38 -9.67 12.99 -6.39
C ASP A 38 -8.84 13.20 -7.66
N ARG A 39 -7.84 14.08 -7.59
CA ARG A 39 -6.92 14.33 -8.71
C ARG A 39 -5.95 13.16 -8.90
N ILE A 40 -5.45 12.58 -7.81
CA ILE A 40 -4.60 11.39 -7.85
C ILE A 40 -5.35 10.21 -8.46
N GLU A 41 -6.59 9.98 -8.03
CA GLU A 41 -7.42 8.88 -8.56
C GLU A 41 -7.64 9.03 -10.07
N ARG A 42 -7.93 10.25 -10.54
CA ARG A 42 -8.04 10.53 -11.97
C ARG A 42 -6.74 10.23 -12.72
N TYR A 43 -5.59 10.60 -12.19
CA TYR A 43 -4.30 10.30 -12.83
C TYR A 43 -3.94 8.82 -12.83
N LEU A 44 -4.35 8.07 -11.82
CA LEU A 44 -4.18 6.62 -11.79
C LEU A 44 -4.95 5.94 -12.93
N VAL A 45 -6.12 6.46 -13.29
CA VAL A 45 -6.88 5.97 -14.45
C VAL A 45 -6.32 6.51 -15.76
N GLN A 46 -6.02 7.81 -15.83
CA GLN A 46 -5.61 8.49 -17.05
C GLN A 46 -4.22 8.06 -17.56
N PHE A 47 -3.31 7.75 -16.64
CA PHE A 47 -1.93 7.38 -16.94
C PHE A 47 -1.59 5.95 -16.50
N ALA A 48 -2.61 5.08 -16.41
CA ALA A 48 -2.45 3.66 -16.09
C ALA A 48 -1.47 2.97 -17.06
N ASP A 49 -1.54 3.32 -18.36
CA ASP A 49 -0.69 2.81 -19.44
C ASP A 49 0.78 3.24 -19.30
N LYS A 50 1.06 4.29 -18.53
CA LYS A 50 2.41 4.85 -18.32
C LYS A 50 3.02 4.46 -16.97
N GLY A 51 2.33 3.64 -16.18
CA GLY A 51 2.82 3.19 -14.87
C GLY A 51 2.83 4.28 -13.81
N PHE A 52 1.89 5.24 -13.85
CA PHE A 52 1.81 6.31 -12.85
C PHE A 52 1.72 5.79 -11.41
N ALA A 53 1.05 4.65 -11.21
CA ALA A 53 0.92 3.99 -9.91
C ALA A 53 2.28 3.65 -9.29
N ASP A 54 3.20 3.05 -10.06
CA ASP A 54 4.54 2.71 -9.58
C ASP A 54 5.32 3.94 -9.12
N PHE A 55 5.23 5.04 -9.88
CA PHE A 55 5.84 6.33 -9.50
C PHE A 55 5.21 6.89 -8.22
N LEU A 56 3.88 6.81 -8.08
CA LEU A 56 3.17 7.25 -6.89
C LEU A 56 3.60 6.45 -5.65
N TYR A 57 3.67 5.13 -5.75
CA TYR A 57 4.07 4.26 -4.64
C TYR A 57 5.52 4.52 -4.23
N ALA A 58 6.44 4.60 -5.20
CA ALA A 58 7.84 4.93 -4.96
C ALA A 58 7.99 6.31 -4.28
N TRP A 59 7.22 7.31 -4.72
CA TRP A 59 7.24 8.65 -4.14
C TRP A 59 6.74 8.65 -2.69
N TYR A 60 5.61 7.97 -2.41
CA TYR A 60 5.08 7.86 -1.04
C TYR A 60 6.05 7.14 -0.10
N LEU A 61 6.74 6.08 -0.56
CA LEU A 61 7.78 5.41 0.22
C LEU A 61 8.97 6.33 0.49
N LYS A 62 9.47 7.03 -0.53
CA LYS A 62 10.60 7.97 -0.42
C LYS A 62 10.31 9.12 0.54
N LYS A 63 9.07 9.63 0.56
CA LYS A 63 8.62 10.69 1.49
C LYS A 63 8.18 10.16 2.86
N GLY A 64 8.16 8.84 3.07
CA GLY A 64 7.73 8.21 4.32
C GLY A 64 6.22 8.24 4.57
N LYS A 65 5.40 8.53 3.55
CA LYS A 65 3.93 8.67 3.63
C LYS A 65 3.20 7.32 3.55
N ARG A 66 3.62 6.36 4.37
CA ARG A 66 3.08 4.99 4.39
C ARG A 66 1.59 4.94 4.74
N GLY A 67 1.10 5.86 5.57
CA GLY A 67 -0.33 5.97 5.87
C GLY A 67 -1.19 6.25 4.64
N LYS A 68 -0.74 7.15 3.76
CA LYS A 68 -1.44 7.47 2.51
C LYS A 68 -1.38 6.30 1.51
N LEU A 69 -0.28 5.56 1.50
CA LEU A 69 -0.13 4.34 0.68
C LEU A 69 -1.14 3.26 1.11
N MET A 70 -1.37 3.11 2.40
CA MET A 70 -2.32 2.13 2.94
C MET A 70 -3.78 2.59 2.88
N SER A 71 -4.03 3.89 2.72
CA SER A 71 -5.39 4.43 2.54
C SER A 71 -5.85 4.46 1.08
N LEU A 72 -5.11 3.82 0.17
CA LEU A 72 -5.48 3.77 -1.25
C LEU A 72 -6.74 2.90 -1.46
N PRO A 73 -7.57 3.21 -2.47
CA PRO A 73 -8.76 2.43 -2.79
C PRO A 73 -8.45 0.95 -3.09
N VAL A 74 -9.42 0.08 -2.79
CA VAL A 74 -9.29 -1.38 -2.96
C VAL A 74 -8.93 -1.78 -4.40
N SER A 75 -9.41 -1.03 -5.39
CA SER A 75 -9.12 -1.25 -6.81
C SER A 75 -7.62 -1.26 -7.13
N GLN A 76 -6.79 -0.58 -6.32
CA GLN A 76 -5.34 -0.45 -6.54
C GLN A 76 -4.53 -1.45 -5.70
N HIS A 77 -5.16 -2.21 -4.80
CA HIS A 77 -4.45 -3.15 -3.93
C HIS A 77 -3.73 -4.26 -4.71
N ALA A 78 -4.25 -4.69 -5.86
CA ALA A 78 -3.59 -5.71 -6.67
C ALA A 78 -2.25 -5.21 -7.25
N GLU A 79 -2.26 -4.00 -7.82
CA GLU A 79 -1.07 -3.36 -8.40
C GLU A 79 -0.06 -2.97 -7.31
N LEU A 80 -0.55 -2.45 -6.17
CA LEU A 80 0.27 -2.18 -5.01
C LEU A 80 0.95 -3.46 -4.48
N ARG A 81 0.24 -4.59 -4.46
CA ARG A 81 0.81 -5.88 -4.05
C ARG A 81 1.95 -6.31 -4.97
N SER A 82 1.78 -6.23 -6.29
CA SER A 82 2.85 -6.53 -7.24
C SER A 82 4.06 -5.62 -7.06
N PHE A 83 3.83 -4.32 -6.81
CA PHE A 83 4.90 -3.37 -6.54
C PHE A 83 5.66 -3.71 -5.24
N LEU A 84 4.95 -4.02 -4.16
CA LEU A 84 5.54 -4.37 -2.86
C LEU A 84 6.28 -5.70 -2.87
N GLN A 85 5.87 -6.66 -3.71
CA GLN A 85 6.55 -7.95 -3.86
C GLN A 85 7.94 -7.84 -4.54
N THR A 86 8.29 -6.67 -5.08
CA THR A 86 9.65 -6.40 -5.58
C THR A 86 10.67 -6.46 -4.45
N ASP A 87 11.87 -7.01 -4.72
CA ASP A 87 12.87 -7.36 -3.70
C ASP A 87 13.22 -6.20 -2.74
N ASP A 88 13.27 -4.96 -3.23
CA ASP A 88 13.60 -3.78 -2.41
C ASP A 88 12.51 -3.43 -1.38
N ASN A 89 11.26 -3.83 -1.63
CA ASN A 89 10.09 -3.44 -0.84
C ASN A 89 9.40 -4.60 -0.11
N LYS A 90 9.91 -5.84 -0.26
CA LYS A 90 9.34 -7.05 0.35
C LYS A 90 9.12 -6.93 1.87
N TYR A 91 9.91 -6.11 2.55
CA TYR A 91 9.78 -5.84 3.98
C TYR A 91 8.47 -5.13 4.38
N LEU A 92 7.71 -4.58 3.42
CA LEU A 92 6.42 -3.92 3.63
C LEU A 92 5.23 -4.73 3.14
N SER A 93 5.45 -5.80 2.34
CA SER A 93 4.36 -6.60 1.77
C SER A 93 3.44 -7.17 2.86
N TRP A 94 4.02 -7.68 3.96
CA TRP A 94 3.25 -8.22 5.08
C TRP A 94 2.25 -7.23 5.68
N LEU A 95 2.56 -5.93 5.66
CA LEU A 95 1.70 -4.89 6.21
C LEU A 95 0.46 -4.68 5.32
N HIS A 96 0.68 -4.71 4.00
CA HIS A 96 -0.41 -4.66 3.01
C HIS A 96 -1.24 -5.95 3.02
N ASP A 97 -0.60 -7.11 3.16
CA ASP A 97 -1.28 -8.40 3.29
C ASP A 97 -2.18 -8.44 4.54
N ILE A 98 -1.74 -7.90 5.69
CA ILE A 98 -2.58 -7.77 6.90
C ILE A 98 -3.77 -6.83 6.65
N HIS A 99 -3.54 -5.70 5.97
CA HIS A 99 -4.61 -4.74 5.66
C HIS A 99 -5.68 -5.33 4.73
N THR A 100 -5.28 -6.25 3.85
CA THR A 100 -6.16 -6.94 2.89
C THR A 100 -6.70 -8.27 3.40
N ASN A 101 -6.53 -8.57 4.70
CA ASN A 101 -6.93 -9.83 5.36
C ASN A 101 -6.24 -11.10 4.80
N ASN A 102 -5.14 -10.96 4.07
CA ASN A 102 -4.35 -12.06 3.54
C ASN A 102 -3.33 -12.57 4.58
N TYR A 103 -3.82 -13.08 5.70
CA TYR A 103 -2.98 -13.44 6.85
C TYR A 103 -1.98 -14.58 6.57
N ILE A 104 -2.29 -15.49 5.64
CA ILE A 104 -1.40 -16.60 5.24
C ILE A 104 -0.12 -16.06 4.58
N GLU A 105 -0.28 -15.11 3.66
CA GLU A 105 0.84 -14.49 2.94
C GLU A 105 1.65 -13.57 3.85
N ALA A 106 0.96 -12.85 4.74
CA ALA A 106 1.61 -12.09 5.80
C ALA A 106 2.47 -12.98 6.72
N HIS A 107 1.95 -14.13 7.14
CA HIS A 107 2.67 -15.12 7.95
C HIS A 107 3.97 -15.55 7.27
N SER A 108 3.88 -15.96 6.00
CA SER A 108 5.01 -16.41 5.18
C SER A 108 6.08 -15.32 5.04
N THR A 109 5.67 -14.10 4.66
CA THR A 109 6.57 -12.97 4.49
C THR A 109 7.25 -12.57 5.80
N LEU A 110 6.52 -12.53 6.92
CA LEU A 110 7.09 -12.23 8.24
C LEU A 110 8.09 -13.29 8.69
N LEU A 111 7.84 -14.57 8.39
CA LEU A 111 8.74 -15.67 8.71
C LEU A 111 10.04 -15.57 7.90
N ASP A 112 9.96 -15.26 6.61
CA ASP A 112 11.11 -15.02 5.75
C ASP A 112 11.95 -13.84 6.27
N LEU A 113 11.31 -12.72 6.60
CA LEU A 113 11.99 -11.55 7.16
C LEU A 113 12.66 -11.88 8.49
N ALA A 114 12.03 -12.67 9.36
CA ALA A 114 12.62 -13.12 10.61
C ALA A 114 13.85 -14.03 10.40
N ARG A 115 13.84 -14.86 9.35
CA ARG A 115 14.97 -15.73 8.99
C ARG A 115 16.16 -14.91 8.49
N LEU A 116 15.90 -13.89 7.67
CA LEU A 116 16.91 -12.96 7.15
C LEU A 116 17.46 -12.02 8.22
N GLU A 117 16.71 -11.76 9.29
CA GLU A 117 17.15 -10.92 10.40
C GLU A 117 18.22 -11.63 11.25
N VAL A 118 19.46 -11.14 11.15
CA VAL A 118 20.62 -11.62 11.91
C VAL A 118 21.17 -10.55 12.87
N GLY A 119 20.89 -9.26 12.61
CA GLY A 119 21.52 -8.14 13.33
C GLY A 119 20.86 -7.79 14.66
N CYS A 120 19.55 -8.03 14.81
CA CYS A 120 18.82 -7.64 16.02
C CYS A 120 17.89 -8.75 16.52
N LEU A 121 18.25 -9.35 17.68
CA LEU A 121 17.44 -10.41 18.31
C LEU A 121 16.04 -9.92 18.71
N ALA A 122 15.92 -8.69 19.22
CA ALA A 122 14.63 -8.13 19.59
C ALA A 122 13.70 -8.03 18.37
N LYS A 123 14.21 -7.52 17.24
CA LYS A 123 13.48 -7.44 15.97
C LYS A 123 13.10 -8.82 15.43
N LYS A 124 14.00 -9.79 15.50
CA LYS A 124 13.73 -11.18 15.11
C LYS A 124 12.60 -11.79 15.94
N LYS A 125 12.62 -11.60 17.26
CA LYS A 125 11.54 -12.06 18.15
C LYS A 125 10.21 -11.42 17.79
N THR A 126 10.17 -10.10 17.55
CA THR A 126 8.93 -9.42 17.16
C THR A 126 8.39 -9.93 15.83
N LEU A 127 9.25 -10.15 14.84
CA LEU A 127 8.84 -10.70 13.54
C LEU A 127 8.27 -12.12 13.67
N LEU A 128 8.91 -12.99 14.45
CA LEU A 128 8.39 -14.34 14.73
C LEU A 128 7.07 -14.31 15.50
N SER A 129 6.94 -13.43 16.50
CA SER A 129 5.69 -13.26 17.25
C SER A 129 4.56 -12.78 16.34
N LEU A 130 4.80 -11.80 15.48
CA LEU A 130 3.81 -11.33 14.50
C LEU A 130 3.47 -12.42 13.48
N SER A 131 4.46 -13.14 12.95
CA SER A 131 4.24 -14.26 12.04
C SER A 131 3.34 -15.31 12.68
N LYS A 132 3.60 -15.70 13.93
CA LYS A 132 2.75 -16.65 14.67
C LYS A 132 1.32 -16.12 14.83
N LEU A 133 1.15 -14.85 15.19
CA LEU A 133 -0.18 -14.24 15.33
C LEU A 133 -0.94 -14.20 14.00
N ALA A 134 -0.28 -13.87 12.89
CA ALA A 134 -0.88 -13.90 11.57
C ALA A 134 -1.31 -15.33 11.17
N GLY A 135 -0.49 -16.33 11.47
CA GLY A 135 -0.85 -17.73 11.24
C GLY A 135 -2.06 -18.17 12.07
N LEU A 136 -2.14 -17.76 13.35
CA LEU A 136 -3.29 -18.04 14.21
C LEU A 136 -4.57 -17.32 13.76
N ALA A 137 -4.44 -16.10 13.23
CA ALA A 137 -5.58 -15.36 12.67
C ALA A 137 -6.08 -15.99 11.36
N ALA A 138 -5.19 -16.61 10.57
CA ALA A 138 -5.56 -17.36 9.38
C ALA A 138 -6.26 -18.69 9.69
N ASP A 139 -5.89 -19.32 10.81
CA ASP A 139 -6.41 -20.61 11.28
C ASP A 139 -7.65 -20.46 12.17
N ASP A 140 -8.21 -19.25 12.30
CA ASP A 140 -9.35 -18.98 13.18
C ASP A 140 -10.65 -19.51 12.53
N PRO A 141 -11.30 -20.55 13.09
CA PRO A 141 -12.53 -21.14 12.53
C PRO A 141 -13.77 -20.25 12.75
N ARG A 142 -13.59 -18.96 13.09
CA ARG A 142 -14.68 -18.01 13.36
C ARG A 142 -15.55 -17.64 12.14
N GLU A 143 -15.31 -18.25 10.98
CA GLU A 143 -16.25 -18.26 9.84
C GLU A 143 -17.20 -19.48 9.83
N GLU A 144 -17.22 -20.34 10.85
CA GLU A 144 -18.39 -21.20 11.09
C GLU A 144 -19.51 -20.34 11.72
N VAL A 145 -20.31 -19.74 10.84
CA VAL A 145 -21.64 -19.24 11.17
C VAL A 145 -22.38 -20.37 11.89
N ILE A 146 -22.53 -20.24 13.20
CA ILE A 146 -23.49 -21.02 13.98
C ILE A 146 -24.86 -20.61 13.44
N THR A 147 -25.36 -21.32 12.44
CA THR A 147 -26.80 -21.38 12.18
C THR A 147 -27.37 -22.20 13.33
N GLU A 148 -27.77 -21.51 14.39
CA GLU A 148 -28.79 -22.00 15.31
C GLU A 148 -30.02 -22.33 14.47
N ASP A 149 -30.31 -23.62 14.31
CA ASP A 149 -31.68 -24.12 14.15
C ASP A 149 -31.70 -25.58 14.61
N HIS A 150 -31.72 -25.73 15.94
CA HIS A 150 -32.36 -26.89 16.57
C HIS A 150 -33.58 -26.37 17.31
N ILE A 151 -34.78 -26.84 16.90
CA ILE A 151 -36.06 -27.01 17.62
C ILE A 151 -37.12 -27.10 16.51
N GLU A 152 -37.99 -28.09 16.35
CA GLU A 152 -38.33 -29.30 17.09
C GLU A 152 -39.19 -30.15 16.13
N GLY A 153 -39.34 -31.43 16.45
CA GLY A 153 -40.15 -32.34 15.65
C GLY A 153 -41.64 -31.99 15.63
N LYS A 154 -42.26 -32.33 14.50
CA LYS A 154 -43.57 -32.96 14.48
C LYS A 154 -43.74 -33.77 13.20
#